data_AF-A0A954I4S9-F1
#
_entry.id   AF-A0A954I4S9-F1
#
_cell.length_a   1.000
_cell.length_b   1.000
_cell.length_c   1.000
_cell.angle_alpha   90.00
_cell.angle_beta   90.00
_cell.angle_gamma   90.00
#
_symmetry.space_group_name_H-M   'P 1'
#
loop_
_entity.id
_entity.type
_entity.pdbx_description
1 polymer ?
#
loop_
_entity_poly.entity_id
_entity_poly.type
_entity_poly.pdbx_seq_one_letter_code
_entity_poly.pdbx_strand_id
1 'polypeptide(L)'
;DVQTGRQRWELRRTNDGPHWASLLLADGRLYATGQKGVTRVFAANPDQYEEVAVNDLGEQIHATPAISNGEIFIRTWDALYCIGR
;
A
#
# COMPACT_ATOMS: atom_id res chain seq x y z
N ASP A 1 15.66 7.57 -6.72
CA ASP A 1 16.68 6.99 -7.61
C ASP A 1 17.73 6.31 -6.74
N VAL A 2 17.91 4.99 -6.88
CA VAL A 2 18.74 4.21 -5.95
C VAL A 2 20.23 4.52 -6.09
N GLN A 3 20.67 4.99 -7.26
CA GLN A 3 22.07 5.29 -7.52
C GLN A 3 22.46 6.69 -7.02
N THR A 4 21.55 7.66 -7.17
CA THR A 4 21.85 9.08 -6.92
C THR A 4 21.19 9.63 -5.66
N GLY A 5 20.25 8.89 -5.04
CA GLY A 5 19.45 9.37 -3.92
C GLY A 5 18.42 10.45 -4.29
N ARG A 6 18.33 10.85 -5.57
CA ARG A 6 17.36 11.87 -6.00
C ARG A 6 15.93 11.33 -5.91
N GLN A 7 15.03 12.11 -5.32
CA GLN A 7 13.59 11.85 -5.38
C GLN A 7 13.13 11.88 -6.85
N ARG A 8 12.35 10.89 -7.27
CA ARG A 8 11.79 10.83 -8.64
C ARG A 8 10.46 11.56 -8.72
N TRP A 9 9.57 11.21 -7.82
CA TRP A 9 8.26 11.81 -7.66
C TRP A 9 7.83 11.62 -6.21
N GLU A 10 6.76 12.32 -5.84
CA GLU A 10 6.17 12.23 -4.51
C GLU A 10 4.67 12.46 -4.61
N LEU A 11 3.90 11.69 -3.84
CA LEU A 11 2.49 11.94 -3.59
C LEU A 11 2.37 12.58 -2.20
N ARG A 12 1.81 13.79 -2.12
CA ARG A 12 1.56 14.50 -0.86
C ARG A 12 0.07 14.62 -0.56
N ARG A 13 -0.25 14.91 0.71
CA ARG A 13 -1.60 15.26 1.21
C ARG A 13 -2.64 14.14 1.05
N THR A 14 -2.23 12.89 1.23
CA THR A 14 -3.18 11.78 1.34
C THR A 14 -3.88 11.81 2.71
N ASN A 15 -5.05 11.17 2.80
CA ASN A 15 -5.80 11.04 4.07
C ASN A 15 -5.67 9.63 4.66
N ASP A 16 -4.52 8.98 4.44
CA ASP A 16 -4.34 7.56 4.78
C ASP A 16 -3.78 7.37 6.21
N GLY A 17 -3.35 8.47 6.84
CA GLY A 17 -2.61 8.44 8.10
C GLY A 17 -1.12 8.12 7.88
N PRO A 18 -0.32 8.01 8.96
CA PRO A 18 1.07 7.61 8.84
C PRO A 18 1.19 6.20 8.23
N HIS A 19 2.28 5.96 7.50
CA HIS A 19 2.60 4.63 6.97
C HIS A 19 3.62 3.95 7.89
N TRP A 20 3.14 3.06 8.77
CA TRP A 20 4.01 2.18 9.57
C TRP A 20 4.21 0.81 8.90
N ALA A 21 3.22 0.38 8.12
CA ALA A 21 3.36 -0.77 7.24
C ALA A 21 4.44 -0.50 6.18
N SER A 22 5.17 -1.55 5.82
CA SER A 22 6.12 -1.50 4.71
C SER A 22 5.41 -1.42 3.36
N LEU A 23 6.07 -0.80 2.39
CA LEU A 23 5.63 -0.83 0.99
C LEU A 23 5.84 -2.23 0.39
N LEU A 24 4.88 -2.72 -0.39
CA LEU A 24 4.96 -4.03 -1.04
C LEU A 24 4.90 -3.89 -2.56
N LEU A 25 5.68 -4.71 -3.28
CA LEU A 25 5.58 -4.89 -4.72
C LEU A 25 5.03 -6.30 -5.01
N ALA A 26 3.90 -6.36 -5.71
CA ALA A 26 3.35 -7.63 -6.20
C ALA A 26 2.54 -7.39 -7.47
N ASP A 27 2.64 -8.32 -8.43
CA ASP A 27 1.94 -8.24 -9.72
C ASP A 27 2.11 -6.88 -10.44
N GLY A 28 3.34 -6.34 -10.41
CA GLY A 28 3.67 -5.05 -11.03
C GLY A 28 3.06 -3.81 -10.33
N ARG A 29 2.42 -4.01 -9.17
CA ARG A 29 1.76 -2.95 -8.39
C ARG A 29 2.41 -2.77 -7.02
N LEU A 30 2.46 -1.52 -6.59
CA LEU A 30 2.90 -1.11 -5.28
C LEU A 30 1.69 -0.92 -4.37
N TYR A 31 1.79 -1.42 -3.13
CA TYR A 31 0.74 -1.34 -2.10
C TYR A 31 1.28 -0.56 -0.91
N ALA A 32 0.69 0.61 -0.65
CA ALA A 32 0.99 1.45 0.50
C ALA A 32 -0.21 1.46 1.45
N THR A 33 -0.04 0.91 2.65
CA THR A 33 -1.09 0.84 3.66
C THR A 33 -0.85 1.90 4.73
N GLY A 34 -1.81 2.79 4.91
CA GLY A 34 -1.80 3.82 5.94
C GLY A 34 -2.55 3.39 7.20
N GLN A 35 -2.20 3.98 8.34
CA GLN A 35 -2.78 3.64 9.63
C GLN A 35 -4.29 3.79 9.74
N LYS A 36 -4.90 4.66 8.93
CA LYS A 36 -6.37 4.86 8.95
C LYS A 36 -7.14 3.72 8.27
N GLY A 37 -6.47 2.66 7.81
CA GLY A 37 -7.12 1.54 7.12
C GLY A 37 -7.14 1.67 5.60
N VAL A 38 -6.55 2.74 5.08
CA VAL A 38 -6.54 3.03 3.64
C VAL A 38 -5.32 2.41 2.99
N THR A 39 -5.55 1.50 2.04
CA THR A 39 -4.52 0.90 1.19
C THR A 39 -4.61 1.48 -0.21
N ARG A 40 -3.54 2.18 -0.63
CA ARG A 40 -3.36 2.63 -2.01
C ARG A 40 -2.63 1.59 -2.83
N VAL A 41 -3.14 1.33 -4.02
CA VAL A 41 -2.52 0.47 -5.03
C VAL A 41 -2.17 1.34 -6.23
N PHE A 42 -0.92 1.31 -6.66
CA PHE A 42 -0.43 2.13 -7.76
C PHE A 42 0.60 1.37 -8.61
N ALA A 43 0.80 1.79 -9.86
CA ALA A 43 1.78 1.15 -10.72
C ALA A 43 3.20 1.34 -10.20
N ALA A 44 4.08 0.35 -10.41
CA ALA A 44 5.51 0.48 -10.14
C ALA A 44 6.22 1.33 -11.21
N ASN A 45 5.75 2.57 -11.44
CA ASN A 45 6.30 3.50 -12.43
C ASN A 45 7.38 4.41 -11.77
N PRO A 46 8.64 4.41 -12.27
CA PRO A 46 9.71 5.23 -11.70
C PRO A 46 9.63 6.72 -12.07
N ASP A 47 8.75 7.12 -13.00
CA ASP A 47 8.68 8.46 -13.56
C ASP A 47 7.50 9.28 -13.00
N GLN A 48 6.41 8.62 -12.61
CA GLN A 48 5.24 9.29 -12.04
C GLN A 48 4.38 8.37 -11.17
N TYR A 49 3.53 8.97 -10.34
CA TYR A 49 2.48 8.24 -9.61
C TYR A 49 1.31 7.92 -10.53
N GLU A 50 0.90 6.65 -10.56
CA GLU A 50 -0.25 6.18 -11.34
C GLU A 50 -1.16 5.32 -10.45
N GLU A 51 -2.23 5.93 -9.94
CA GLU A 51 -3.19 5.24 -9.07
C GLU A 51 -3.93 4.14 -9.83
N VAL A 52 -3.99 2.96 -9.22
CA VAL A 52 -4.80 1.83 -9.69
C VAL A 52 -6.07 1.72 -8.85
N ALA A 53 -5.95 1.83 -7.52
CA ALA A 53 -7.07 1.75 -6.60
C ALA A 53 -6.76 2.39 -5.24
N VAL A 54 -7.82 2.76 -4.51
CA VAL A 54 -7.79 3.14 -3.11
C VAL A 54 -8.86 2.34 -2.39
N ASN A 55 -8.46 1.58 -1.37
CA ASN A 55 -9.35 0.70 -0.62
C ASN A 55 -9.33 1.11 0.85
N ASP A 56 -10.49 1.29 1.46
CA ASP A 56 -10.63 1.64 2.87
C ASP A 56 -11.34 0.49 3.59
N LEU A 57 -10.69 -0.07 4.61
CA LEU A 57 -11.27 -1.10 5.47
C LEU A 57 -11.99 -0.54 6.71
N GLY A 58 -11.96 0.79 6.92
CA GLY A 58 -12.65 1.46 8.02
C GLY A 58 -12.05 1.18 9.40
N GLU A 59 -10.85 0.60 9.46
CA GLU A 59 -10.24 0.10 10.68
C GLU A 59 -8.73 0.34 10.67
N GLN A 60 -8.13 0.56 11.85
CA GLN A 60 -6.70 0.87 11.93
C GLN A 60 -5.83 -0.31 11.49
N ILE A 61 -4.75 -0.01 10.76
CA ILE A 61 -3.79 -1.01 10.27
C ILE A 61 -2.35 -0.59 10.58
N HIS A 62 -1.65 -1.39 11.36
CA HIS A 62 -0.21 -1.20 11.62
C HIS A 62 0.66 -2.26 10.93
N ALA A 63 0.05 -3.36 10.49
CA ALA A 63 0.77 -4.48 9.89
C ALA A 63 0.96 -4.29 8.39
N THR A 64 2.12 -4.73 7.89
CA THR A 64 2.35 -4.91 6.45
C THR A 64 1.43 -6.02 5.93
N PRO A 65 0.67 -5.81 4.84
CA PRO A 65 -0.08 -6.87 4.19
C PRO A 65 0.81 -8.06 3.79
N ALA A 66 0.27 -9.27 3.79
CA ALA A 66 0.96 -10.45 3.27
C ALA A 66 0.29 -10.90 1.97
N ILE A 67 1.10 -11.31 0.99
CA ILE A 67 0.60 -11.75 -0.31
C ILE A 67 1.04 -13.19 -0.51
N SER A 68 0.10 -14.08 -0.82
CA SER A 68 0.36 -15.49 -1.06
C SER A 68 -0.70 -16.07 -1.99
N ASN A 69 -0.29 -16.86 -2.99
CA ASN A 69 -1.20 -17.59 -3.89
C ASN A 69 -2.31 -16.73 -4.54
N GLY A 70 -2.04 -15.47 -4.86
CA GLY A 70 -3.02 -14.56 -5.46
C GLY A 70 -4.00 -13.94 -4.46
N GLU A 71 -3.81 -14.17 -3.17
CA GLU A 71 -4.57 -13.60 -2.06
C GLU A 71 -3.75 -12.56 -1.32
N ILE A 72 -4.45 -11.57 -0.77
CA ILE A 72 -3.89 -10.52 0.09
C ILE A 72 -4.50 -10.68 1.48
N PHE A 73 -3.62 -10.84 2.47
CA PHE A 73 -3.98 -10.94 3.88
C PHE A 73 -3.68 -9.61 4.57
N ILE A 74 -4.69 -9.02 5.20
CA ILE A 74 -4.57 -7.72 5.85
C ILE A 74 -4.99 -7.85 7.32
N ARG A 75 -4.03 -7.71 8.23
CA ARG A 75 -4.30 -7.65 9.67
C ARG A 75 -4.68 -6.22 10.05
N THR A 76 -5.95 -6.01 10.33
CA THR A 76 -6.44 -4.80 11.01
C THR A 76 -6.28 -4.96 12.53
N TRP A 77 -6.75 -3.99 13.29
CA TRP A 77 -6.64 -3.98 14.75
C TRP A 77 -7.35 -5.18 15.41
N ASP A 78 -8.56 -5.45 14.96
CA ASP A 78 -9.49 -6.43 15.49
C ASP A 78 -9.60 -7.66 14.57
N ALA A 79 -9.51 -7.51 13.25
CA ALA A 79 -9.75 -8.59 12.29
C ALA A 79 -8.55 -8.96 11.41
N LEU A 80 -8.64 -10.11 10.73
CA LEU A 80 -7.75 -10.51 9.64
C LEU A 80 -8.61 -10.73 8.40
N TYR A 81 -8.37 -9.94 7.37
CA TYR A 81 -9.04 -10.06 6.07
C TYR A 81 -8.21 -10.91 5.13
N CYS A 82 -8.88 -11.74 4.33
CA CYS A 82 -8.31 -12.38 3.14
C CYS A 82 -9.08 -11.84 1.92
N ILE A 83 -8.37 -11.25 0.97
CA ILE A 83 -8.91 -10.68 -0.25
C ILE A 83 -8.29 -11.45 -1.42
N GLY A 84 -9.11 -12.24 -2.10
CA GLY A 84 -8.73 -13.09 -3.24
C GLY A 84 -9.92 -13.28 -4.18
N ARG A 85 -9.70 -13.94 -5.31
CA ARG A 85 -10.76 -14.37 -6.23
C ARG A 85 -11.25 -15.76 -5.90
#